data_AF-A0A8J7MKL0-F1
#
_entry.id   AF-A0A8J7MKL0-F1
#
_cell.length_a   1.000
_cell.length_b   1.000
_cell.length_c   1.000
_cell.angle_alpha   90.00
_cell.angle_beta   90.00
_cell.angle_gamma   90.00
#
_symmetry.space_group_name_H-M   'P 1'
#
loop_
_entity.id
_entity.type
_entity.pdbx_description
1 polymer ?
#
loop_
_entity_poly.entity_id
_entity_poly.type
_entity_poly.pdbx_seq_one_letter_code
_entity_poly.pdbx_strand_id
1 'polypeptide(L)'
;DVALSQNSDSALDSFLLVYPDSKYTSEVATYKEDFAWYAAKRKHTVYNYKKYSVDFPNGKYKELVAPQIDSIPSNNINLEELTKSTFVGKIDYGDREIEIISFSFSEIRKDSAGIRFIANINTSDNRKTIEGRIDPNGYVIMFMENTGDKTMLNITDGRAYRKGNKIMLESTNVAQYWNLIKYDEE
;
A
#
# COMPACT_ATOMS: atom_id res chain seq x y z
N ASP A 1 -11.11 -11.02 -9.24
CA ASP A 1 -10.95 -11.73 -7.95
C ASP A 1 -9.54 -11.75 -7.41
N VAL A 2 -9.31 -11.07 -6.29
CA VAL A 2 -8.11 -11.27 -5.45
C VAL A 2 -8.19 -12.59 -4.69
N ALA A 3 -9.40 -12.94 -4.24
CA ALA A 3 -9.68 -14.19 -3.54
C ALA A 3 -9.35 -15.41 -4.42
N LEU A 4 -9.70 -15.41 -5.71
CA LEU A 4 -9.33 -16.51 -6.62
C LEU A 4 -7.82 -16.61 -6.81
N SER A 5 -7.09 -15.49 -6.96
CA SER A 5 -5.62 -15.54 -7.07
C SER A 5 -4.94 -16.02 -5.79
N GLN A 6 -5.45 -15.63 -4.61
CA GLN A 6 -4.93 -16.11 -3.32
C GLN A 6 -5.21 -17.61 -3.13
N ASN A 7 -6.41 -18.05 -3.51
CA ASN A 7 -6.77 -19.47 -3.48
C ASN A 7 -5.88 -20.30 -4.42
N SER A 8 -5.55 -19.76 -5.60
CA SER A 8 -4.62 -20.41 -6.52
C SER A 8 -3.19 -20.48 -5.96
N ASP A 9 -2.70 -19.43 -5.31
CA ASP A 9 -1.34 -19.41 -4.74
C ASP A 9 -1.19 -20.45 -3.61
N SER A 10 -2.15 -20.50 -2.68
CA SER A 10 -2.18 -21.51 -1.62
C SER A 10 -2.29 -22.95 -2.15
N ALA A 11 -3.02 -23.15 -3.25
CA ALA A 11 -3.12 -24.45 -3.90
C ALA A 11 -1.80 -24.87 -4.55
N LEU A 12 -1.07 -23.93 -5.18
CA LEU A 12 0.25 -24.19 -5.76
C LEU A 12 1.30 -24.45 -4.68
N ASP A 13 1.26 -23.73 -3.56
CA ASP A 13 2.13 -23.99 -2.40
C ASP A 13 1.88 -25.37 -1.80
N SER A 14 0.62 -25.74 -1.63
CA SER A 14 0.24 -27.06 -1.15
C SER A 14 0.74 -28.16 -2.11
N PHE A 15 0.65 -27.93 -3.41
CA PHE A 15 1.17 -28.85 -4.42
C PHE A 15 2.69 -29.03 -4.30
N LEU A 16 3.45 -27.93 -4.20
CA LEU A 16 4.92 -27.98 -4.06
C LEU A 16 5.36 -28.64 -2.76
N LEU A 17 4.59 -28.48 -1.68
CA LEU A 17 4.86 -29.11 -0.39
C LEU A 17 4.69 -30.63 -0.45
N VAL A 18 3.64 -31.11 -1.12
CA VAL A 18 3.32 -32.55 -1.22
C VAL A 18 4.16 -33.24 -2.31
N TYR A 19 4.51 -32.53 -3.38
CA TYR A 19 5.22 -33.08 -4.53
C TYR A 19 6.47 -32.27 -4.92
N PRO A 20 7.50 -32.20 -4.04
CA PRO A 20 8.67 -31.34 -4.26
C PRO A 20 9.49 -31.71 -5.51
N ASP A 21 9.63 -33.01 -5.79
CA ASP A 21 10.40 -33.54 -6.93
C ASP A 21 9.54 -33.74 -8.20
N SER A 22 8.36 -33.13 -8.25
CA SER A 22 7.47 -33.23 -9.40
C SER A 22 8.12 -32.64 -10.65
N LYS A 23 7.92 -33.28 -11.80
CA LYS A 23 8.29 -32.69 -13.10
C LYS A 23 7.58 -31.36 -13.38
N TYR A 24 6.50 -31.06 -12.66
CA TYR A 24 5.73 -29.82 -12.78
C TYR A 24 6.23 -28.69 -11.88
N THR A 25 7.23 -28.93 -11.02
CA THR A 25 7.74 -27.90 -10.08
C THR A 25 8.17 -26.62 -10.80
N SER A 26 8.82 -26.72 -11.96
CA SER A 26 9.21 -25.55 -12.77
C SER A 26 8.00 -24.82 -13.38
N GLU A 27 6.95 -25.55 -13.77
CA GLU A 27 5.73 -24.98 -14.35
C GLU A 27 4.91 -24.24 -13.27
N VAL A 28 4.83 -24.83 -12.09
CA VAL A 28 4.18 -24.23 -10.92
C VAL A 28 4.87 -22.92 -10.52
N ALA A 29 6.20 -22.89 -10.48
CA ALA A 29 6.94 -21.65 -10.21
C ALA A 29 6.62 -20.55 -11.23
N THR A 30 6.46 -20.93 -12.50
CA THR A 30 6.05 -20.00 -13.57
C THR A 30 4.62 -19.48 -13.32
N TYR A 31 3.66 -20.35 -13.01
CA TYR A 31 2.29 -19.92 -12.73
C TYR A 31 2.18 -19.02 -11.50
N LYS A 32 2.94 -19.29 -10.44
CA LYS A 32 2.99 -18.42 -9.26
C LYS A 32 3.42 -17.01 -9.62
N GLU A 33 4.49 -16.89 -10.41
CA GLU A 33 4.96 -15.60 -10.87
C GLU A 33 3.91 -14.87 -11.73
N ASP A 34 3.25 -15.58 -12.65
CA ASP A 34 2.22 -15.03 -13.53
C ASP A 34 1.06 -14.49 -12.75
N PHE A 35 0.57 -15.27 -11.79
CA PHE A 35 -0.52 -14.83 -10.92
C PHE A 35 -0.12 -13.63 -10.08
N ALA A 36 1.10 -13.60 -9.52
CA ALA A 36 1.59 -12.44 -8.77
C ALA A 36 1.68 -11.19 -9.65
N TRP A 37 2.22 -11.31 -10.87
CA TRP A 37 2.31 -10.21 -11.81
C TRP A 37 0.94 -9.69 -12.26
N TYR A 38 0.03 -10.59 -12.63
CA TYR A 38 -1.33 -10.20 -13.04
C TYR A 38 -2.13 -9.61 -11.88
N ALA A 39 -1.93 -10.10 -10.66
CA ALA A 39 -2.47 -9.49 -9.46
C ALA A 39 -1.92 -8.07 -9.28
N ALA A 40 -0.61 -7.87 -9.42
CA ALA A 40 0.03 -6.55 -9.34
C ALA A 40 -0.47 -5.59 -10.42
N LYS A 41 -0.56 -6.02 -11.68
CA LYS A 41 -1.13 -5.22 -12.78
C LYS A 41 -2.59 -4.86 -12.56
N ARG A 42 -3.41 -5.81 -12.12
CA ARG A 42 -4.83 -5.57 -11.83
C ARG A 42 -4.99 -4.61 -10.66
N LYS A 43 -4.13 -4.74 -9.65
CA LYS A 43 -4.13 -3.84 -8.51
C LYS A 43 -3.61 -2.48 -8.91
N HIS A 44 -2.59 -2.35 -9.77
CA HIS A 44 -2.02 -1.09 -10.25
C HIS A 44 -1.74 -0.10 -9.11
N THR A 45 -0.80 -0.47 -8.25
CA THR A 45 -0.42 0.25 -7.02
C THR A 45 1.08 0.12 -6.82
N VAL A 46 1.72 1.11 -6.21
CA VAL A 46 3.16 1.06 -5.93
C VAL A 46 3.48 -0.14 -5.04
N TYR A 47 2.68 -0.39 -4.00
CA TYR A 47 2.87 -1.53 -3.11
C TYR A 47 2.95 -2.86 -3.87
N ASN A 48 1.94 -3.18 -4.69
CA ASN A 48 1.87 -4.50 -5.35
C ASN A 48 2.97 -4.70 -6.40
N TYR A 49 3.41 -3.65 -7.10
CA TYR A 49 4.54 -3.77 -8.02
C TYR A 49 5.86 -3.98 -7.26
N LYS A 50 6.08 -3.26 -6.15
CA LYS A 50 7.23 -3.50 -5.28
C LYS A 50 7.21 -4.90 -4.66
N LYS A 51 6.04 -5.37 -4.22
CA LYS A 51 5.85 -6.72 -3.66
C LYS A 51 6.25 -7.80 -4.66
N TYR A 52 5.77 -7.69 -5.91
CA TYR A 52 6.20 -8.57 -6.99
C TYR A 52 7.73 -8.56 -7.18
N SER A 53 8.36 -7.38 -7.19
CA SER A 53 9.83 -7.29 -7.35
C SER A 53 10.62 -7.94 -6.21
N VAL A 54 10.06 -7.98 -5.00
CA VAL A 54 10.70 -8.62 -3.84
C VAL A 54 10.48 -10.12 -3.84
N ASP A 55 9.28 -10.57 -4.22
CA ASP A 55 8.94 -12.00 -4.29
C ASP A 55 9.64 -12.69 -5.48
N PHE A 56 9.87 -11.96 -6.57
CA PHE A 56 10.46 -12.46 -7.82
C PHE A 56 11.62 -11.56 -8.29
N PRO A 57 12.76 -11.52 -7.56
CA PRO A 57 13.86 -10.59 -7.85
C PRO A 57 14.53 -10.82 -9.22
N ASN A 58 14.47 -12.05 -9.73
CA ASN A 58 14.93 -12.44 -11.06
C ASN A 58 13.77 -12.86 -11.98
N GLY A 59 12.56 -12.41 -11.68
CA GLY A 59 11.35 -12.76 -12.41
C GLY A 59 11.35 -12.27 -13.85
N LYS A 60 10.58 -12.94 -14.72
CA LYS A 60 10.39 -12.57 -16.12
C LYS A 60 9.81 -11.17 -16.34
N TYR A 61 9.13 -10.58 -15.35
CA TYR A 61 8.57 -9.23 -15.45
C TYR A 61 9.37 -8.17 -14.69
N LYS A 62 10.59 -8.47 -14.17
CA LYS A 62 11.37 -7.51 -13.37
C LYS A 62 11.58 -6.16 -14.07
N GLU A 63 11.86 -6.18 -15.38
CA GLU A 63 12.12 -4.97 -16.18
C GLU A 63 10.86 -4.13 -16.42
N LEU A 64 9.68 -4.69 -16.17
CA LEU A 64 8.41 -3.99 -16.28
C LEU A 64 8.00 -3.30 -14.97
N VAL A 65 8.62 -3.63 -13.83
CA VAL A 65 8.22 -3.08 -12.53
C VAL A 65 8.39 -1.56 -12.49
N ALA A 66 9.57 -1.04 -12.82
CA ALA A 66 9.85 0.39 -12.76
C ALA A 66 8.93 1.20 -13.70
N PRO A 67 8.78 0.85 -15.00
CA PRO A 67 7.82 1.53 -15.88
C PRO A 67 6.38 1.54 -15.36
N GLN A 68 5.94 0.46 -14.69
CA GLN A 68 4.59 0.41 -14.12
C GLN A 68 4.45 1.32 -12.89
N ILE A 69 5.46 1.41 -12.04
CA ILE A 69 5.46 2.35 -10.89
C ILE A 69 5.48 3.80 -11.39
N ASP A 70 6.30 4.10 -12.40
CA ASP A 70 6.42 5.43 -13.00
C ASP A 70 5.13 5.86 -13.70
N SER A 71 4.35 4.91 -14.22
CA SER A 71 3.04 5.19 -14.82
C SER A 71 1.97 5.61 -13.80
N ILE A 72 2.20 5.44 -12.50
CA ILE A 72 1.29 5.89 -11.44
C ILE A 72 1.57 7.39 -11.16
N PRO A 73 0.63 8.29 -11.48
CA PRO A 73 0.88 9.73 -11.38
C PRO A 73 1.09 10.18 -9.94
N SER A 74 2.21 10.83 -9.65
CA SER A 74 2.45 11.50 -8.35
C SER A 74 1.75 12.85 -8.28
N ASN A 75 1.72 13.58 -9.38
CA ASN A 75 1.53 15.04 -9.42
C ASN A 75 0.09 15.54 -9.37
N ASN A 76 -0.87 14.74 -8.90
CA ASN A 76 -2.28 15.09 -8.95
C ASN A 76 -2.97 15.02 -7.59
N ILE A 77 -2.42 15.70 -6.59
CA ILE A 77 -3.04 15.82 -5.27
C ILE A 77 -3.21 17.28 -4.91
N ASN A 78 -4.47 17.65 -4.68
CA ASN A 78 -4.83 18.97 -4.18
C ASN A 78 -4.87 18.94 -2.64
N LEU A 79 -4.12 19.84 -1.99
CA LEU A 79 -4.09 19.92 -0.51
C LEU A 79 -5.46 20.28 0.07
N GLU A 80 -6.23 21.11 -0.63
CA GLU A 80 -7.60 21.44 -0.23
C GLU A 80 -8.49 20.19 -0.23
N GLU A 81 -8.33 19.34 -1.25
CA GLU A 81 -9.05 18.09 -1.37
C GLU A 81 -8.67 17.11 -0.26
N LEU A 82 -7.38 16.96 0.04
CA LEU A 82 -6.91 16.16 1.18
C LEU A 82 -7.53 16.67 2.49
N THR A 83 -7.56 17.98 2.71
CA THR A 83 -8.09 18.61 3.92
C THR A 83 -9.58 18.33 4.11
N LYS A 84 -10.35 18.24 3.02
CA LYS A 84 -11.80 17.94 3.04
C LYS A 84 -12.11 16.44 3.09
N SER A 85 -11.10 15.58 2.89
CA SER A 85 -11.30 14.15 2.75
C SER A 85 -11.27 13.43 4.10
N THR A 86 -12.21 12.50 4.27
CA THR A 86 -12.12 11.45 5.29
C THR A 86 -11.81 10.14 4.61
N PHE A 87 -10.70 9.53 4.99
CA PHE A 87 -10.24 8.26 4.45
C PHE A 87 -10.63 7.12 5.36
N VAL A 88 -10.88 5.96 4.76
CA VAL A 88 -11.07 4.67 5.45
C VAL A 88 -10.06 3.67 4.92
N GLY A 89 -9.79 2.62 5.66
CA GLY A 89 -8.88 1.59 5.19
C GLY A 89 -8.41 0.66 6.28
N LYS A 90 -7.14 0.28 6.22
CA LYS A 90 -6.57 -0.68 7.16
C LYS A 90 -5.05 -0.62 7.26
N ILE A 91 -4.54 -1.20 8.34
CA ILE A 91 -3.13 -1.50 8.56
C ILE A 91 -3.02 -3.00 8.81
N ASP A 92 -2.11 -3.66 8.09
CA ASP A 92 -1.81 -5.08 8.21
C ASP A 92 -0.39 -5.24 8.77
N TYR A 93 -0.32 -5.77 10.00
CA TYR A 93 0.92 -6.07 10.71
C TYR A 93 1.42 -7.51 10.46
N GLY A 94 0.72 -8.27 9.61
CA GLY A 94 1.03 -9.66 9.28
C GLY A 94 0.34 -10.67 10.20
N ASP A 95 0.46 -10.50 11.52
CA ASP A 95 -0.25 -11.31 12.52
C ASP A 95 -1.63 -10.74 12.87
N ARG A 96 -1.84 -9.46 12.56
CA ARG A 96 -3.05 -8.71 12.90
C ARG A 96 -3.36 -7.65 11.86
N GLU A 97 -4.64 -7.55 11.52
CA GLU A 97 -5.19 -6.43 10.74
C GLU A 97 -5.96 -5.48 11.67
N ILE A 98 -5.74 -4.18 11.50
CA ILE A 98 -6.47 -3.10 12.17
C ILE A 98 -7.25 -2.32 11.12
N GLU A 99 -8.56 -2.20 11.34
CA GLU A 99 -9.42 -1.36 10.51
C GLU A 99 -9.24 0.12 10.88
N ILE A 100 -9.16 0.98 9.86
CA ILE A 100 -9.19 2.43 9.98
C ILE A 100 -10.60 2.90 9.64
N ILE A 101 -11.33 3.25 10.69
CA ILE A 101 -12.71 3.73 10.62
C ILE A 101 -12.75 5.15 10.05
N SER A 102 -11.77 5.99 10.42
CA SER A 102 -11.62 7.31 9.83
C SER A 102 -10.20 7.83 9.98
N PHE A 103 -9.68 8.43 8.91
CA PHE A 103 -8.47 9.22 8.91
C PHE A 103 -8.77 10.58 8.26
N SER A 104 -8.45 11.67 8.94
CA SER A 104 -8.72 13.03 8.43
C SER A 104 -7.59 13.97 8.81
N PHE A 105 -7.17 14.81 7.87
CA PHE A 105 -6.19 15.86 8.15
C PHE A 105 -6.84 17.00 8.93
N SER A 106 -6.32 17.32 10.12
CA SER A 106 -6.75 18.48 10.90
C SER A 106 -5.95 19.74 10.57
N GLU A 107 -4.71 19.57 10.09
CA GLU A 107 -3.89 20.65 9.56
C GLU A 107 -3.07 20.13 8.37
N ILE A 108 -2.99 20.91 7.30
CA ILE A 108 -2.03 20.74 6.21
C ILE A 108 -1.40 22.09 5.93
N ARG A 109 -0.07 22.18 5.99
CA ARG A 109 0.67 23.41 5.75
C ARG A 109 1.93 23.15 4.93
N LYS A 110 2.15 23.97 3.90
CA LYS A 110 3.42 23.98 3.18
C LYS A 110 4.45 24.80 3.94
N ASP A 111 5.65 24.24 4.11
CA ASP A 111 6.82 24.90 4.69
C ASP A 111 8.06 24.70 3.80
N SER A 112 9.24 25.12 4.27
CA SER A 112 10.49 24.99 3.52
C SER A 112 10.96 23.54 3.34
N ALA A 113 10.42 22.59 4.09
CA ALA A 113 10.78 21.17 4.08
C ALA A 113 9.66 20.28 3.50
N GLY A 114 8.70 20.87 2.77
CA GLY A 114 7.62 20.15 2.10
C GLY A 114 6.24 20.52 2.64
N ILE A 115 5.36 19.54 2.81
CA ILE A 115 4.01 19.72 3.38
C ILE A 115 3.97 19.01 4.72
N ARG A 116 3.87 19.76 5.82
CA ARG A 116 3.61 19.20 7.15
C ARG A 116 2.10 18.96 7.31
N PHE A 117 1.73 17.88 7.99
CA PHE A 117 0.36 17.67 8.40
C PHE A 117 0.23 17.21 9.85
N ILE A 118 -0.96 17.46 10.39
CA ILE A 118 -1.51 16.80 11.58
C ILE A 118 -2.78 16.09 11.13
N ALA A 119 -2.95 14.84 11.53
CA ALA A 119 -4.10 14.02 11.18
C ALA A 119 -4.67 13.33 12.42
N ASN A 120 -5.98 13.17 12.43
CA ASN A 120 -6.68 12.35 13.40
C ASN A 120 -6.98 11.00 12.76
N ILE A 121 -6.63 9.93 13.46
CA ILE A 121 -6.87 8.55 13.06
C ILE A 121 -7.70 7.85 14.14
N ASN A 122 -8.81 7.26 13.70
CA ASN A 122 -9.69 6.42 14.50
C ASN A 122 -9.64 5.02 13.92
N THR A 123 -9.16 4.07 14.71
CA THR A 123 -9.10 2.66 14.36
C THR A 123 -10.15 1.88 15.16
N SER A 124 -10.27 0.57 14.88
CA SER A 124 -11.05 -0.35 15.71
C SER A 124 -10.63 -0.35 17.20
N ASP A 125 -9.39 0.06 17.48
CA ASP A 125 -8.78 -0.07 18.80
C ASP A 125 -8.59 1.27 19.51
N ASN A 126 -8.20 2.30 18.76
CA ASN A 126 -7.60 3.51 19.30
C ASN A 126 -7.98 4.74 18.50
N ARG A 127 -7.97 5.88 19.19
CA ARG A 127 -8.05 7.22 18.58
C ARG A 127 -6.77 7.95 18.87
N LYS A 128 -6.12 8.47 17.83
CA LYS A 128 -4.85 9.17 17.95
C LYS A 128 -4.81 10.39 17.04
N THR A 129 -4.00 11.35 17.45
CA THR A 129 -3.50 12.40 16.57
C THR A 129 -2.08 12.02 16.18
N ILE A 130 -1.78 12.02 14.88
CA ILE A 130 -0.46 11.72 14.34
C ILE A 130 0.01 12.89 13.49
N GLU A 131 1.31 13.09 13.45
CA GLU A 131 1.92 14.09 12.60
C GLU A 131 2.62 13.41 11.43
N GLY A 132 2.96 14.20 10.42
CA GLY A 132 3.74 13.67 9.32
C GLY A 132 4.09 14.72 8.29
N ARG A 133 4.70 14.24 7.21
CA ARG A 133 5.11 15.05 6.08
C ARG A 133 4.74 14.38 4.77
N ILE A 134 4.43 15.21 3.78
CA ILE A 134 4.29 14.83 2.38
C ILE A 134 5.36 15.60 1.60
N ASP A 135 6.24 14.86 0.91
CA ASP A 135 7.14 15.45 -0.08
C ASP A 135 6.34 15.85 -1.32
N PRO A 136 6.27 17.13 -1.71
CA PRO A 136 5.49 17.57 -2.87
C PRO A 136 6.02 17.08 -4.23
N ASN A 137 7.24 16.57 -4.32
CA ASN A 137 7.83 16.11 -5.59
C ASN A 137 7.56 14.62 -5.83
N GLY A 138 7.77 13.79 -4.81
CA GLY A 138 7.51 12.35 -4.85
C GLY A 138 6.13 11.93 -4.34
N TYR A 139 5.43 12.83 -3.64
CA TYR A 139 4.22 12.56 -2.86
C TYR A 139 4.41 11.40 -1.87
N VAL A 140 5.64 11.27 -1.37
CA VAL A 140 5.99 10.34 -0.31
C VAL A 140 5.39 10.88 0.98
N ILE A 141 4.55 10.07 1.63
CA ILE A 141 3.97 10.38 2.93
C ILE A 141 4.77 9.66 4.01
N MET A 142 5.21 10.40 5.01
CA MET A 142 5.94 9.89 6.18
C MET A 142 5.14 10.22 7.44
N PHE A 143 4.98 9.25 8.32
CA PHE A 143 4.33 9.44 9.62
C PHE A 143 5.38 9.63 10.70
N MET A 144 5.17 10.63 11.54
CA MET A 144 5.99 10.95 12.69
C MET A 144 5.16 10.69 13.93
N GLU A 145 5.37 9.56 14.58
CA GLU A 145 4.76 9.25 15.86
C GLU A 145 5.67 9.66 17.02
N ASN A 146 5.04 10.14 18.10
CA ASN A 146 5.76 10.47 19.31
C ASN A 146 6.13 9.19 20.06
N THR A 147 7.42 8.99 20.31
CA THR A 147 7.93 7.80 21.04
C THR A 147 7.46 7.74 22.50
N GLY A 148 6.93 8.83 23.04
CA GLY A 148 6.29 8.88 24.35
C GLY A 148 4.82 8.42 24.36
N ASP A 149 4.22 8.16 23.20
CA ASP A 149 2.84 7.69 23.12
C ASP A 149 2.72 6.27 23.68
N LYS A 150 1.70 6.02 24.51
CA LYS A 150 1.47 4.71 25.12
C LYS A 150 1.23 3.59 24.11
N THR A 151 0.68 3.94 22.94
CA THR A 151 0.42 3.02 21.83
C THR A 151 0.95 3.69 20.57
N MET A 152 1.76 3.03 19.77
CA MET A 152 2.22 3.52 18.46
C MET A 152 1.58 2.68 17.35
N LEU A 153 1.20 3.31 16.25
CA LEU A 153 0.69 2.62 15.06
C LEU A 153 1.82 2.07 14.18
N ASN A 154 3.04 2.61 14.29
CA ASN A 154 4.22 2.26 13.52
C ASN A 154 3.92 2.16 12.01
N ILE A 155 3.22 3.14 11.46
CA ILE A 155 2.86 3.18 10.04
C ILE A 155 4.10 3.57 9.23
N THR A 156 4.52 2.69 8.33
CA THR A 156 5.66 2.90 7.44
C THR A 156 5.36 3.91 6.32
N ASP A 157 6.42 4.39 5.68
CA ASP A 157 6.31 5.36 4.58
C ASP A 157 5.43 4.88 3.43
N GLY A 158 4.69 5.83 2.88
CA GLY A 158 3.72 5.59 1.82
C GLY A 158 3.86 6.56 0.65
N ARG A 159 2.86 6.49 -0.23
CA ARG A 159 2.66 7.45 -1.30
C ARG A 159 1.20 7.87 -1.34
N ALA A 160 1.00 9.15 -1.61
CA ALA A 160 -0.30 9.72 -1.90
C ALA A 160 -0.45 9.85 -3.43
N TYR A 161 -1.61 9.52 -4.00
CA TYR A 161 -1.94 9.79 -5.41
C TYR A 161 -3.44 9.58 -5.72
N ARG A 162 -3.91 10.15 -6.84
CA ARG A 162 -5.24 9.86 -7.40
C ARG A 162 -5.21 8.62 -8.28
N LYS A 163 -6.27 7.81 -8.22
CA LYS A 163 -6.43 6.61 -9.03
C LYS A 163 -7.89 6.37 -9.38
N GLY A 164 -8.27 6.63 -10.62
CA GLY A 164 -9.67 6.59 -11.02
C GLY A 164 -10.48 7.60 -10.21
N ASN A 165 -11.61 7.16 -9.66
CA ASN A 165 -12.54 7.96 -8.85
C ASN A 165 -12.19 7.99 -7.34
N LYS A 166 -10.90 7.89 -6.99
CA LYS A 166 -10.48 7.90 -5.58
C LYS A 166 -9.12 8.54 -5.37
N ILE A 167 -8.93 9.04 -4.16
CA ILE A 167 -7.63 9.37 -3.59
C ILE A 167 -7.14 8.16 -2.80
N MET A 168 -5.89 7.78 -3.01
CA MET A 168 -5.21 6.74 -2.25
C MET A 168 -4.01 7.30 -1.50
N LEU A 169 -3.91 6.95 -0.22
CA LEU A 169 -2.65 6.92 0.51
C LEU A 169 -2.34 5.43 0.74
N GLU A 170 -1.17 4.96 0.37
CA GLU A 170 -0.81 3.56 0.59
C GLU A 170 0.65 3.38 0.97
N SER A 171 0.93 2.28 1.67
CA SER A 171 2.29 1.86 1.97
C SER A 171 3.11 1.71 0.69
N THR A 172 4.38 2.09 0.75
CA THR A 172 5.36 1.67 -0.27
C THR A 172 6.44 0.76 0.31
N ASN A 173 6.31 0.40 1.58
CA ASN A 173 7.15 -0.58 2.26
C ASN A 173 6.49 -1.95 2.17
N VAL A 174 7.14 -2.92 1.50
CA VAL A 174 6.57 -4.25 1.31
C VAL A 174 6.44 -5.06 2.60
N ALA A 175 7.17 -4.69 3.66
CA ALA A 175 7.13 -5.37 4.96
C ALA A 175 5.87 -5.06 5.77
N GLN A 176 5.11 -4.03 5.41
CA GLN A 176 3.85 -3.68 6.07
C GLN A 176 2.87 -3.13 5.03
N TYR A 177 1.74 -3.82 4.86
CA TYR A 177 0.68 -3.30 4.01
C TYR A 177 -0.25 -2.37 4.79
N TRP A 178 -0.56 -1.22 4.23
CA TRP A 178 -1.63 -0.37 4.71
C TRP A 178 -2.19 0.46 3.55
N ASN A 179 -3.44 0.85 3.66
CA ASN A 179 -4.07 1.77 2.71
C ASN A 179 -5.09 2.67 3.40
N LEU A 180 -5.28 3.85 2.82
CA LEU A 180 -6.29 4.84 3.17
C LEU A 180 -6.92 5.31 1.86
N ILE A 181 -8.25 5.24 1.78
CA ILE A 181 -8.99 5.47 0.55
C ILE A 181 -10.12 6.45 0.82
N LYS A 182 -10.26 7.46 -0.05
CA LYS A 182 -11.44 8.30 -0.20
C LYS A 182 -11.95 8.14 -1.62
N TYR A 183 -13.20 7.68 -1.78
CA TYR A 183 -13.88 7.72 -3.07
C TYR A 183 -14.44 9.11 -3.33
N ASP A 184 -14.44 9.54 -4.59
CA ASP A 184 -15.21 10.71 -5.01
C ASP A 184 -16.71 10.47 -4.67
N GLU A 185 -17.42 11.53 -4.29
CA GLU A 185 -18.88 11.44 -4.09
C GLU A 185 -19.55 11.27 -5.45
N GLU A 186 -20.57 10.39 -5.53
CA GLU A 186 -21.38 10.20 -6.75
C GLU A 186 -22.26 11.41 -7.06
#